data_AF-A0AAV9ZWS1-F1
#
_entry.id   AF-A0AAV9ZWS1-F1
#
_cell.length_a   1.000
_cell.length_b   1.000
_cell.length_c   1.000
_cell.angle_alpha   90.00
_cell.angle_beta   90.00
_cell.angle_gamma   90.00
#
_symmetry.space_group_name_H-M   'P 1'
#
loop_
_entity.id
_entity.type
_entity.pdbx_description
1 polymer ?
#
loop_
_entity_poly.entity_id
_entity_poly.type
_entity_poly.pdbx_seq_one_letter_code
_entity_poly.pdbx_strand_id
1 'polypeptide(L)'
;MSRFVRASKYRHVFGQPAKKEHGLENVKVTGSAWDTNVVAASGEYLSINWNASGGGAFAIVPLPSPFNATPGFTYKLPDSLPLARSHTAPVLDTDWSPHNDRVVASGGEDGKVMIWKVDPNTFDGWGLEGWAPTDFDPVARLDASVDTTVPINHPSS
;
A
#
# COMPACT_ATOMS: atom_id res chain seq x y z
N MET A 1 3.01 -51.77 -15.54
CA MET A 1 3.41 -50.81 -14.47
C MET A 1 2.34 -49.73 -14.36
N SER A 2 1.42 -49.84 -13.40
CA SER A 2 0.45 -48.76 -13.16
C SER A 2 1.17 -47.58 -12.52
N ARG A 3 1.32 -46.50 -13.28
CA ARG A 3 1.91 -45.26 -12.76
C ARG A 3 0.96 -44.70 -11.71
N PHE A 4 1.28 -44.89 -10.43
CA PHE A 4 0.59 -44.23 -9.33
C PHE A 4 0.79 -42.72 -9.49
N VAL A 5 -0.18 -42.04 -10.08
CA VAL A 5 -0.16 -40.60 -10.18
C VAL A 5 -0.57 -40.05 -8.83
N ARG A 6 0.33 -39.31 -8.16
CA ARG A 6 0.01 -38.62 -6.90
C ARG A 6 -1.24 -37.77 -7.08
N ALA A 7 -2.29 -38.01 -6.32
CA ALA A 7 -3.48 -37.17 -6.38
C ALA A 7 -3.13 -35.75 -5.92
N SER A 8 -3.52 -34.74 -6.70
CA SER A 8 -3.42 -33.33 -6.32
C SER A 8 -4.74 -32.66 -6.65
N LYS A 9 -5.34 -31.98 -5.66
CA LYS A 9 -6.54 -31.15 -5.84
C LYS A 9 -6.27 -29.90 -6.69
N TYR A 10 -5.00 -29.54 -6.84
CA TYR A 10 -4.55 -28.33 -7.54
C TYR A 10 -4.05 -28.61 -8.96
N ARG A 11 -4.20 -29.83 -9.48
CA ARG A 11 -3.73 -30.23 -10.82
C ARG A 11 -4.28 -29.34 -11.94
N HIS A 12 -5.42 -28.71 -11.71
CA HIS A 12 -6.13 -27.89 -12.69
C HIS A 12 -6.27 -26.44 -12.23
N VAL A 13 -5.40 -25.95 -11.35
CA VAL A 13 -5.33 -24.53 -11.02
C VAL A 13 -4.66 -23.79 -12.18
N PHE A 14 -5.31 -22.73 -12.66
CA PHE A 14 -4.78 -21.82 -13.67
C PHE A 14 -5.20 -20.38 -13.32
N GLY A 15 -4.37 -19.41 -13.70
CA GLY A 15 -4.68 -18.00 -13.54
C GLY A 15 -5.60 -17.51 -14.66
N GLN A 16 -6.58 -16.69 -14.31
CA GLN A 16 -7.39 -15.94 -15.26
C GLN A 16 -7.19 -14.44 -15.01
N PRO A 17 -6.69 -13.67 -15.99
CA PRO A 17 -6.56 -12.22 -15.84
C PRO A 17 -7.91 -11.57 -15.54
N ALA A 18 -7.90 -10.59 -14.65
CA ALA A 18 -9.08 -9.78 -14.37
C ALA A 18 -9.49 -8.98 -15.60
N LYS A 19 -10.79 -8.65 -15.69
CA LYS A 19 -11.26 -7.71 -16.72
C LYS A 19 -10.68 -6.32 -16.48
N LYS A 20 -10.66 -5.51 -17.54
CA LYS A 20 -10.06 -4.17 -17.51
C LYS A 20 -10.62 -3.28 -16.40
N GLU A 21 -11.93 -3.34 -16.19
CA GLU A 21 -12.65 -2.58 -15.16
C GLU A 21 -12.27 -2.96 -13.71
N HIS A 22 -11.58 -4.08 -13.52
CA HIS A 22 -11.05 -4.54 -12.23
C HIS A 22 -9.51 -4.41 -12.16
N GLY A 23 -8.90 -3.71 -13.11
CA GLY A 23 -7.50 -3.30 -13.06
C GLY A 23 -7.34 -1.82 -12.71
N LEU A 24 -6.09 -1.36 -12.71
CA LEU A 24 -5.75 0.07 -12.59
C LEU A 24 -4.83 0.49 -13.74
N GLU A 25 -5.17 1.59 -14.38
CA GLU A 25 -4.37 2.27 -15.41
C GLU A 25 -3.88 3.63 -14.89
N ASN A 26 -2.88 4.21 -15.56
CA ASN A 26 -2.22 5.47 -15.18
C ASN A 26 -1.49 5.42 -13.81
N VAL A 27 -1.09 4.24 -13.38
CA VAL A 27 -0.29 4.06 -12.15
C VAL A 27 1.15 4.53 -12.40
N LYS A 28 1.70 5.39 -11.52
CA LYS A 28 3.09 5.83 -11.58
C LYS A 28 3.93 5.03 -10.58
N VAL A 29 4.09 3.73 -10.84
CA VAL A 29 4.86 2.80 -9.99
C VAL A 29 6.32 3.29 -9.87
N THR A 30 6.91 3.13 -8.69
CA THR A 30 8.32 3.45 -8.44
C THR A 30 9.27 2.77 -9.43
N GLY A 31 10.37 3.46 -9.78
CA GLY A 31 11.48 2.91 -10.55
C GLY A 31 12.63 2.36 -9.71
N SER A 32 12.49 2.34 -8.37
CA SER A 32 13.52 1.83 -7.46
C SER A 32 13.83 0.35 -7.74
N ALA A 33 15.12 0.02 -7.82
CA ALA A 33 15.61 -1.34 -8.08
C ALA A 33 15.77 -2.12 -6.77
N TRP A 34 14.68 -2.35 -6.05
CA TRP A 34 14.65 -3.14 -4.81
C TRP A 34 13.82 -4.41 -4.97
N ASP A 35 14.30 -5.52 -4.42
CA ASP A 35 13.65 -6.85 -4.53
C ASP A 35 12.48 -6.98 -3.55
N THR A 36 11.44 -6.19 -3.77
CA THR A 36 10.21 -6.18 -2.94
C THR A 36 8.96 -6.18 -3.82
N ASN A 37 7.83 -6.50 -3.19
CA ASN A 37 6.53 -6.28 -3.81
C ASN A 37 6.21 -4.79 -3.77
N VAL A 38 6.07 -4.17 -4.95
CA VAL A 38 5.74 -2.74 -5.07
C VAL A 38 4.25 -2.44 -4.84
N VAL A 39 3.45 -3.48 -4.56
CA VAL A 39 2.00 -3.44 -4.35
C VAL A 39 1.64 -4.37 -3.20
N ALA A 40 0.77 -3.92 -2.30
CA ALA A 40 0.12 -4.75 -1.29
C ALA A 40 -1.38 -4.42 -1.21
N ALA A 41 -2.20 -5.39 -0.78
CA ALA A 41 -3.65 -5.23 -0.72
C ALA A 41 -4.20 -5.68 0.64
N SER A 42 -5.20 -4.95 1.13
CA SER A 42 -6.10 -5.39 2.19
C SER A 42 -7.43 -5.87 1.59
N GLY A 43 -8.44 -6.13 2.43
CA GLY A 43 -9.80 -6.39 1.98
C GLY A 43 -10.52 -5.17 1.38
N GLU A 44 -10.05 -3.95 1.65
CA GLU A 44 -10.70 -2.69 1.26
C GLU A 44 -9.83 -1.80 0.34
N TYR A 45 -8.50 -1.85 0.46
CA TYR A 45 -7.59 -0.92 -0.19
C TYR A 45 -6.38 -1.61 -0.83
N LEU A 46 -5.74 -0.88 -1.74
CA LEU A 46 -4.50 -1.24 -2.40
C LEU A 46 -3.46 -0.16 -2.11
N SER A 47 -2.26 -0.56 -1.71
CA SER A 47 -1.09 0.31 -1.64
C SER A 47 -0.18 0.07 -2.85
N ILE A 48 0.39 1.15 -3.39
CA ILE A 48 1.31 1.09 -4.53
C ILE A 48 2.48 2.03 -4.28
N ASN A 49 3.70 1.52 -4.25
CA ASN A 49 4.90 2.34 -4.13
C ASN A 49 5.00 3.27 -5.33
N TRP A 50 5.06 4.58 -5.06
CA TRP A 50 4.83 5.61 -6.07
C TRP A 50 6.13 6.28 -6.48
N ASN A 51 6.27 6.58 -7.78
CA ASN A 51 7.39 7.34 -8.30
C ASN A 51 7.19 8.83 -7.95
N ALA A 52 7.75 9.25 -6.81
CA ALA A 52 7.73 10.62 -6.35
C ALA A 52 8.90 11.43 -6.93
N SER A 53 8.69 12.73 -7.16
CA SER A 53 9.73 13.65 -7.64
C SER A 53 10.75 14.09 -6.57
N GLY A 54 10.58 13.62 -5.33
CA GLY A 54 11.43 13.90 -4.18
C GLY A 54 10.88 13.23 -2.92
N GLY A 55 11.77 12.78 -2.04
CA GLY A 55 11.41 11.93 -0.89
C GLY A 55 10.87 10.57 -1.31
N GLY A 56 10.02 9.98 -0.47
CA GLY A 56 9.31 8.72 -0.75
C GLY A 56 7.82 8.87 -0.56
N ALA A 57 7.05 8.24 -1.45
CA ALA A 57 5.61 8.18 -1.33
C ALA A 57 5.05 6.84 -1.82
N PHE A 58 3.84 6.53 -1.38
CA PHE A 58 3.01 5.48 -1.96
C PHE A 58 1.57 5.96 -2.09
N ALA A 59 0.84 5.40 -3.04
CA ALA A 59 -0.58 5.63 -3.22
C ALA A 59 -1.36 4.66 -2.33
N ILE A 60 -2.48 5.13 -1.77
CA ILE A 60 -3.52 4.28 -1.20
C ILE A 60 -4.78 4.54 -2.04
N VAL A 61 -5.36 3.48 -2.61
CA VAL A 61 -6.57 3.57 -3.43
C VAL A 61 -7.57 2.47 -3.03
N PRO A 62 -8.88 2.67 -3.24
CA PRO A 62 -9.85 1.60 -3.06
C PRO A 62 -9.48 0.37 -3.88
N LEU A 63 -9.69 -0.82 -3.30
CA LEU A 63 -9.42 -2.09 -3.97
C LEU A 63 -10.37 -2.27 -5.16
N PRO A 64 -9.87 -2.42 -6.40
CA PRO A 64 -10.70 -2.77 -7.53
C PRO A 64 -11.33 -4.15 -7.30
N SER A 65 -12.65 -4.20 -7.13
CA SER A 65 -13.35 -5.44 -6.80
C SER A 65 -14.70 -5.50 -7.50
N PRO A 66 -15.09 -6.67 -8.05
CA PRO A 66 -16.45 -6.90 -8.53
C PRO A 66 -17.47 -7.00 -7.39
N PHE A 67 -17.01 -7.17 -6.14
CA PHE A 67 -17.87 -7.43 -4.98
C PHE A 67 -18.12 -6.18 -4.13
N ASN A 68 -17.09 -5.35 -3.98
CA ASN A 68 -17.12 -4.14 -3.14
C ASN A 68 -16.66 -2.93 -3.96
N ALA A 69 -17.49 -2.48 -4.90
CA ALA A 69 -17.17 -1.34 -5.74
C ALA A 69 -17.32 -0.02 -4.96
N THR A 70 -16.31 0.84 -5.02
CA THR A 70 -16.43 2.22 -4.56
C THR A 70 -17.17 3.05 -5.61
N PRO A 71 -18.32 3.67 -5.30
CA PRO A 71 -19.07 4.46 -6.26
C PRO A 71 -18.22 5.58 -6.87
N GLY A 72 -18.28 5.76 -8.18
CA GLY A 72 -17.50 6.80 -8.89
C GLY A 72 -16.02 6.47 -9.07
N PHE A 73 -15.48 5.45 -8.38
CA PHE A 73 -14.11 5.01 -8.59
C PHE A 73 -13.96 4.34 -9.97
N THR A 74 -12.99 4.83 -10.74
CA THR A 74 -12.73 4.41 -12.11
C THR A 74 -11.40 3.68 -12.21
N TYR A 75 -11.33 2.68 -13.09
CA TYR A 75 -10.11 1.90 -13.34
C TYR A 75 -8.95 2.77 -13.87
N LYS A 76 -9.22 3.94 -14.43
CA LYS A 76 -8.19 4.87 -14.91
C LYS A 76 -7.94 5.94 -13.86
N LEU A 77 -6.80 5.87 -13.18
CA LEU A 77 -6.47 6.81 -12.11
C LEU A 77 -6.26 8.24 -12.68
N PRO A 78 -6.74 9.28 -11.97
CA PRO A 78 -6.43 10.66 -12.28
C PRO A 78 -4.95 10.97 -12.02
N ASP A 79 -4.46 12.08 -12.58
CA ASP A 79 -3.07 12.50 -12.39
C ASP A 79 -2.75 12.94 -10.96
N SER A 80 -3.76 13.42 -10.24
CA SER A 80 -3.68 13.82 -8.84
C SER A 80 -4.44 12.82 -7.98
N LEU A 81 -3.72 12.21 -7.03
CA LEU A 81 -4.20 11.18 -6.12
C LEU A 81 -3.81 11.56 -4.69
N PRO A 82 -4.60 11.14 -3.69
CA PRO A 82 -4.16 11.22 -2.30
C PRO A 82 -2.97 10.25 -2.11
N LEU A 83 -1.81 10.78 -1.73
CA LEU A 83 -0.60 9.99 -1.49
C LEU A 83 -0.17 10.08 -0.03
N ALA A 84 0.54 9.07 0.44
CA ALA A 84 1.23 9.07 1.72
C ALA A 84 2.67 9.58 1.52
N ARG A 85 2.92 10.88 1.79
CA ARG A 85 4.17 11.60 1.44
C ARG A 85 4.99 12.09 2.65
N SER A 86 5.27 11.22 3.61
CA SER A 86 6.06 11.61 4.80
C SER A 86 7.48 11.06 4.81
N HIS A 87 7.83 10.11 3.95
CA HIS A 87 9.21 9.60 3.88
C HIS A 87 10.14 10.59 3.18
N THR A 88 11.36 10.75 3.70
CA THR A 88 12.37 11.67 3.15
C THR A 88 13.26 11.02 2.10
N ALA A 89 13.11 9.72 1.88
CA ALA A 89 13.77 8.92 0.85
C ALA A 89 12.79 7.85 0.33
N PRO A 90 13.07 7.13 -0.78
CA PRO A 90 12.14 6.20 -1.40
C PRO A 90 11.47 5.22 -0.42
N VAL A 91 10.18 4.97 -0.64
CA VAL A 91 9.44 3.90 0.05
C VAL A 91 9.88 2.57 -0.54
N LEU A 92 10.32 1.67 0.33
CA LEU A 92 10.80 0.34 -0.04
C LEU A 92 9.66 -0.66 -0.04
N ASP A 93 8.83 -0.68 1.01
CA ASP A 93 7.80 -1.71 1.15
C ASP A 93 6.58 -1.17 1.89
N THR A 94 5.44 -1.81 1.65
CA THR A 94 4.19 -1.55 2.38
C THR A 94 3.51 -2.87 2.72
N ASP A 95 2.95 -2.96 3.93
CA ASP A 95 2.18 -4.13 4.33
C ASP A 95 0.94 -3.75 5.13
N TRP A 96 -0.17 -4.42 4.85
CA TRP A 96 -1.46 -4.14 5.47
C TRP A 96 -1.60 -4.91 6.79
N SER A 97 -2.24 -4.29 7.77
CA SER A 97 -2.53 -4.96 9.04
C SER A 97 -3.45 -6.16 8.81
N PRO A 98 -3.11 -7.35 9.34
CA PRO A 98 -3.96 -8.54 9.23
C PRO A 98 -5.22 -8.45 10.10
N HIS A 99 -5.35 -7.39 10.91
CA HIS A 99 -6.46 -7.19 11.85
C HIS A 99 -7.33 -5.98 11.48
N ASN A 100 -6.89 -5.14 10.54
CA ASN A 100 -7.60 -3.93 10.16
C ASN A 100 -7.24 -3.51 8.74
N ASP A 101 -8.19 -3.66 7.83
CA ASP A 101 -8.02 -3.36 6.40
C ASP A 101 -7.71 -1.88 6.10
N ARG A 102 -7.84 -0.99 7.09
CA ARG A 102 -7.57 0.46 6.98
C ARG A 102 -6.22 0.89 7.54
N VAL A 103 -5.41 -0.03 8.03
CA VAL A 103 -4.09 0.28 8.59
C VAL A 103 -3.02 -0.36 7.73
N VAL A 104 -2.07 0.45 7.27
CA VAL A 104 -0.92 0.03 6.48
C VAL A 104 0.35 0.55 7.12
N ALA A 105 1.40 -0.25 7.09
CA ALA A 105 2.75 0.14 7.46
C ALA A 105 3.57 0.40 6.19
N SER A 106 4.51 1.34 6.26
CA SER A 106 5.51 1.56 5.20
C SER A 106 6.91 1.60 5.80
N GLY A 107 7.88 1.09 5.04
CA GLY A 107 9.32 1.24 5.33
C GLY A 107 10.00 2.02 4.22
N GLY A 108 10.92 2.92 4.58
CA GLY A 108 11.66 3.74 3.63
C GLY A 108 13.18 3.64 3.77
N GLU A 109 13.89 4.08 2.74
CA GLU A 109 15.36 4.22 2.76
C GLU A 109 15.85 5.28 3.76
N ASP A 110 14.93 6.10 4.29
CA ASP A 110 15.19 7.08 5.33
C ASP A 110 15.38 6.43 6.72
N GLY A 111 15.35 5.10 6.80
CA GLY A 111 15.49 4.35 8.03
C GLY A 111 14.28 4.48 8.95
N LYS A 112 13.12 4.86 8.41
CA LYS A 112 11.88 5.03 9.16
C LYS A 112 10.86 3.97 8.77
N VAL A 113 10.03 3.62 9.75
CA VAL A 113 8.77 2.91 9.54
C VAL A 113 7.65 3.84 9.95
N MET A 114 6.62 3.94 9.12
CA MET A 114 5.47 4.80 9.38
C MET A 114 4.18 3.98 9.33
N ILE A 115 3.23 4.32 10.19
CA ILE A 115 1.91 3.70 10.23
C ILE A 115 0.90 4.72 9.73
N TRP A 116 0.01 4.26 8.85
CA TRP A 116 -0.98 5.08 8.17
C TRP A 116 -2.35 4.50 8.43
N LYS A 117 -3.35 5.38 8.54
CA LYS A 117 -4.73 4.97 8.72
C LYS A 117 -5.60 5.66 7.67
N VAL A 118 -6.42 4.87 7.00
CA VAL A 118 -7.41 5.36 6.05
C VAL A 118 -8.71 5.63 6.79
N ASP A 119 -9.21 6.86 6.66
CA ASP A 119 -10.53 7.19 7.20
C ASP A 119 -11.63 6.63 6.27
N PRO A 120 -12.76 6.16 6.82
CA PRO A 120 -13.82 5.55 6.02
C PRO A 120 -14.35 6.45 4.90
N ASN A 121 -14.28 7.77 5.09
CA ASN A 121 -14.78 8.80 4.20
C ASN A 121 -13.69 9.43 3.31
N THR A 122 -12.45 8.95 3.33
CA THR A 122 -11.36 9.53 2.52
C THR A 122 -11.69 9.59 1.03
N PHE A 123 -12.44 8.61 0.52
CA PHE A 123 -12.82 8.50 -0.88
C PHE A 123 -14.29 8.87 -1.14
N ASP A 124 -15.00 9.39 -0.12
CA ASP A 124 -16.38 9.83 -0.29
C ASP A 124 -16.44 11.01 -1.26
N GLY A 125 -17.27 10.86 -2.28
CA GLY A 125 -17.39 11.87 -3.34
C GLY A 125 -16.27 11.83 -4.39
N TRP A 126 -15.46 10.77 -4.44
CA TRP A 126 -14.53 10.56 -5.55
C TRP A 126 -15.22 10.76 -6.91
N GLY A 127 -14.66 11.62 -7.75
CA GLY A 127 -15.20 11.93 -9.07
C GLY A 127 -16.40 12.89 -9.09
N LEU A 128 -16.87 13.36 -7.92
CA LEU A 128 -17.86 14.43 -7.83
C LEU A 128 -17.20 15.82 -7.89
N GLU A 129 -17.99 16.81 -8.29
CA GLU A 129 -17.56 18.21 -8.30
C GLU A 129 -17.22 18.68 -6.87
N GLY A 130 -16.06 19.32 -6.72
CA GLY A 130 -15.57 19.81 -5.43
C GLY A 130 -14.79 18.78 -4.60
N TRP A 131 -14.73 17.52 -5.01
CA TRP A 131 -13.81 16.56 -4.39
C TRP A 131 -12.37 16.87 -4.80
N ALA A 132 -11.48 16.95 -3.81
CA ALA A 132 -10.06 17.17 -4.03
C ALA A 132 -9.25 16.12 -3.25
N PRO A 133 -8.21 15.53 -3.86
CA PRO A 133 -7.35 14.58 -3.18
C PRO A 133 -6.62 15.28 -2.03
N THR A 134 -6.66 14.66 -0.85
CA THR A 134 -5.91 15.09 0.33
C THR A 134 -4.92 14.00 0.70
N ASP A 135 -3.65 14.37 0.81
CA ASP A 135 -2.58 13.44 1.15
C ASP A 135 -2.77 12.89 2.58
N PHE A 136 -2.24 11.69 2.82
CA PHE A 136 -2.33 11.02 4.10
C PHE A 136 -1.23 11.50 5.04
N ASP A 137 -1.59 11.68 6.31
CA ASP A 137 -0.63 11.85 7.40
C ASP A 137 -0.41 10.53 8.14
N PRO A 138 0.83 10.19 8.51
CA PRO A 138 1.08 8.99 9.30
C PRO A 138 0.60 9.21 10.74
N VAL A 139 -0.08 8.21 11.28
CA VAL A 139 -0.54 8.19 12.67
C VAL A 139 0.58 7.84 13.66
N ALA A 140 1.65 7.21 13.18
CA ALA A 140 2.85 6.95 13.96
C ALA A 140 4.10 6.95 13.07
N ARG A 141 5.24 7.36 13.65
CA ARG A 141 6.56 7.32 13.02
C ARG A 141 7.52 6.62 13.97
N LEU A 142 8.28 5.67 13.45
CA LEU A 142 9.20 4.82 14.18
C LEU A 142 10.57 4.91 13.53
N ASP A 143 11.62 5.07 14.32
CA ASP A 143 12.99 4.97 13.84
C ASP A 143 13.41 3.50 13.82
N ALA A 144 13.80 3.01 12.64
CA ALA A 144 14.25 1.65 12.41
C ALA A 144 15.79 1.56 12.22
N SER A 145 16.50 2.68 12.44
CA SER A 145 17.97 2.72 12.46
C SER A 145 18.52 2.01 13.70
N VAL A 146 19.70 1.38 13.56
CA VAL A 146 20.31 0.47 14.53
C VAL A 146 20.91 1.20 15.76
N ASP A 147 20.78 2.52 15.86
CA ASP A 147 21.42 3.30 16.92
C ASP A 147 20.43 3.70 18.04
N THR A 148 20.06 2.73 18.88
CA THR A 148 19.46 3.01 20.19
C THR A 148 20.39 2.50 21.29
N THR A 149 21.45 3.27 21.54
CA THR A 149 21.94 3.39 22.91
C THR A 149 20.81 3.99 23.74
N VAL A 150 20.02 3.15 24.41
CA VAL A 150 19.11 3.60 25.45
C VAL A 150 19.99 4.09 26.60
N PRO A 151 20.04 5.40 26.93
CA PRO A 151 20.74 5.83 28.13
C PRO A 151 19.97 5.25 29.32
N ILE A 152 20.57 4.24 29.95
CA ILE A 152 20.16 3.75 31.27
C ILE A 152 20.48 4.87 32.25
N ASN A 153 19.50 5.74 32.50
CA ASN A 153 19.57 6.70 33.60
C ASN A 153 19.52 5.91 34.91
N HIS A 154 20.69 5.61 35.46
CA HIS A 154 20.79 5.20 36.86
C HIS A 154 20.37 6.41 37.73
N PRO A 155 19.37 6.25 38.62
CA PRO A 155 19.13 7.27 39.64
C PRO A 155 20.35 7.31 40.56
N SER A 156 21.04 8.45 40.61
CA SER A 156 22.06 8.70 41.63
C SER A 156 21.39 8.70 43.00
N SER A 157 21.84 7.79 43.86
CA SER A 157 21.50 7.72 45.29
C SER A 157 21.92 8.97 46.06
#